data_AF-A0A8J1M4Z5-F1
#
_entry.id   AF-A0A8J1M4Z5-F1
#
_cell.length_a   1.000
_cell.length_b   1.000
_cell.length_c   1.000
_cell.angle_alpha   90.00
_cell.angle_beta   90.00
_cell.angle_gamma   90.00
#
_symmetry.space_group_name_H-M   'P 1'
#
loop_
_entity.id
_entity.type
_entity.pdbx_description
1 polymer ?
#
loop_
_entity_poly.entity_id
_entity_poly.type
_entity_poly.pdbx_seq_one_letter_code
_entity_poly.pdbx_strand_id
1 'polypeptide(L)'
;MVLKMSNGILTKTCYRSVVTARRAGIAITGCWVLSFLVGLVPMFGWNNMNNLRNKHNSTENGLIITCQFETVISMEYMVYFNFFVWVLPPLFLMLIIYLEVFHLIQKQLNKKVCANSKDPHKYYGKELKIAKSLALILLLFALSWLPLHTLNCITLFCKTCKTPMIITYVAIFLTHGNSAMNPIVYAFRIEKFQSTYLYIWKKYFCCKPSRFMNGRHNTICESSKNVL
;
A
#
# COMPACT_ATOMS: atom_id res chain seq x y z
N MET A 1 -0.70 20.58 18.22
CA MET A 1 -1.34 20.79 16.90
C MET A 1 -2.50 19.79 16.71
N VAL A 2 -3.35 19.69 17.72
CA VAL A 2 -4.47 18.75 17.82
C VAL A 2 -5.70 19.64 17.95
N LEU A 3 -6.24 20.03 16.80
CA LEU A 3 -7.23 21.10 16.70
C LEU A 3 -8.59 20.64 17.25
N LYS A 4 -8.85 21.10 18.47
CA LYS A 4 -10.08 21.77 18.88
C LYS A 4 -10.85 22.33 17.66
N MET A 5 -11.94 21.71 17.24
CA MET A 5 -12.86 22.32 16.27
C MET A 5 -14.23 21.66 16.28
N SER A 6 -15.09 22.23 17.12
CA SER A 6 -16.53 22.27 16.88
C SER A 6 -16.77 22.86 15.48
N ASN A 7 -17.74 22.31 14.74
CA ASN A 7 -18.26 22.79 13.44
C ASN A 7 -17.62 22.15 12.20
N GLY A 8 -18.15 20.98 11.82
CA GLY A 8 -17.75 20.19 10.64
C GLY A 8 -17.95 20.83 9.27
N ILE A 9 -18.33 22.11 9.19
CA ILE A 9 -18.37 22.90 7.95
C ILE A 9 -17.04 23.63 7.75
N LEU A 10 -16.41 24.12 8.82
CA LEU A 10 -15.16 24.90 8.74
C LEU A 10 -13.96 24.01 8.37
N THR A 11 -13.97 22.73 8.78
CA THR A 11 -12.92 21.77 8.46
C THR A 11 -12.88 21.38 6.98
N LYS A 12 -14.02 21.24 6.29
CA LYS A 12 -14.05 20.96 4.83
C LYS A 12 -13.44 22.12 4.02
N THR A 13 -13.70 23.37 4.41
CA THR A 13 -13.19 24.56 3.72
C THR A 13 -11.70 24.79 3.99
N CYS A 14 -11.25 24.63 5.24
CA CYS A 14 -9.82 24.69 5.58
C CYS A 14 -9.02 23.52 5.00
N TYR A 15 -9.62 22.32 4.90
CA TYR A 15 -8.96 21.18 4.25
C TYR A 15 -8.58 21.48 2.80
N ARG A 16 -9.51 22.10 2.04
CA ARG A 16 -9.28 22.46 0.64
C ARG A 16 -8.28 23.60 0.44
N SER A 17 -8.10 24.48 1.43
CA SER A 17 -7.08 25.55 1.37
C SER A 17 -5.70 25.10 1.88
N VAL A 18 -5.66 24.14 2.80
CA VAL A 18 -4.41 23.63 3.39
C VAL A 18 -3.79 22.51 2.54
N VAL A 19 -4.61 21.62 1.97
CA VAL A 19 -4.19 20.51 1.10
C VAL A 19 -4.23 20.96 -0.35
N THR A 20 -3.11 21.52 -0.83
CA THR A 20 -2.94 21.96 -2.21
C THR A 20 -2.13 20.94 -3.02
N ALA A 21 -2.33 20.91 -4.34
CA ALA A 21 -1.61 20.00 -5.23
C ALA A 21 -0.08 20.17 -5.15
N ARG A 22 0.41 21.41 -4.99
CA ARG A 22 1.83 21.71 -4.81
C ARG A 22 2.39 21.07 -3.54
N ARG A 23 1.69 21.18 -2.41
CA ARG A 23 2.12 20.58 -1.14
C ARG A 23 2.07 19.06 -1.19
N ALA A 24 1.05 18.48 -1.83
CA ALA A 24 0.95 17.04 -2.05
C ALA A 24 2.10 16.53 -2.93
N GLY A 25 2.45 17.24 -4.01
CA GLY A 25 3.58 16.90 -4.87
C GLY A 25 4.91 16.90 -4.11
N ILE A 26 5.18 17.94 -3.31
CA ILE A 26 6.38 18.01 -2.47
C ILE A 26 6.43 16.83 -1.48
N ALA A 27 5.31 16.50 -0.84
CA ALA A 27 5.25 15.37 0.08
C ALA A 27 5.53 14.03 -0.62
N ILE A 28 4.96 13.81 -1.82
CA ILE A 28 5.19 12.59 -2.60
C ILE A 28 6.66 12.48 -3.00
N THR A 29 7.27 13.54 -3.53
CA THR A 29 8.69 13.56 -3.88
C THR A 29 9.57 13.32 -2.65
N GLY A 30 9.23 13.92 -1.51
CA GLY A 30 9.91 13.68 -0.24
C GLY A 30 9.85 12.21 0.20
N CYS A 31 8.69 11.57 0.09
CA CYS A 31 8.54 10.14 0.37
C CYS A 31 9.39 9.26 -0.56
N TRP A 32 9.46 9.58 -1.85
CA TRP A 32 10.33 8.87 -2.79
C TRP A 32 11.80 8.99 -2.42
N VAL A 33 12.30 10.21 -2.20
CA VAL A 33 13.70 10.46 -1.81
C VAL A 33 14.03 9.71 -0.52
N LEU A 34 13.17 9.79 0.49
CA LEU A 34 13.36 9.08 1.74
C LEU A 34 13.38 7.56 1.56
N SER A 35 12.51 7.03 0.69
CA SER A 35 12.47 5.59 0.39
C SER A 35 13.75 5.11 -0.29
N PHE A 36 14.31 5.90 -1.21
CA PHE A 36 15.61 5.63 -1.82
C PHE A 36 16.74 5.67 -0.79
N LEU A 37 16.77 6.70 0.07
CA LEU A 37 17.79 6.82 1.11
C LEU A 37 17.77 5.61 2.05
N VAL A 38 16.59 5.23 2.54
CA VAL A 38 16.42 4.04 3.40
C VAL A 38 16.83 2.78 2.64
N GLY A 39 16.36 2.58 1.41
CA GLY A 39 16.65 1.38 0.62
C GLY A 39 18.12 1.20 0.25
N LEU A 40 18.88 2.29 0.12
CA LEU A 40 20.30 2.26 -0.26
C LEU A 40 21.26 2.15 0.94
N VAL A 41 20.78 2.19 2.18
CA VAL A 41 21.64 2.06 3.39
C VAL A 41 22.56 0.84 3.35
N PRO A 42 22.12 -0.37 2.92
CA PRO A 42 23.03 -1.52 2.81
C PRO A 42 24.16 -1.31 1.79
N MET A 43 23.95 -0.50 0.74
CA MET A 43 24.98 -0.18 -0.24
C MET A 43 26.05 0.79 0.30
N PHE A 44 25.68 1.65 1.25
CA PHE A 44 26.62 2.59 1.88
C PHE A 44 27.48 1.98 2.99
N GLY A 45 27.31 0.69 3.29
CA GLY A 45 28.23 -0.06 4.16
C GLY A 45 27.57 -0.92 5.23
N TRP A 46 26.25 -0.82 5.44
CA TRP A 46 25.54 -1.66 6.41
C TRP A 46 25.15 -3.02 5.79
N ASN A 47 26.15 -3.79 5.36
CA ASN A 47 25.98 -5.10 4.75
C ASN A 47 26.96 -6.13 5.34
N ASN A 48 26.77 -7.40 5.00
CA ASN A 48 27.60 -8.48 5.55
C ASN A 48 28.90 -8.73 4.76
N MET A 49 29.22 -7.90 3.75
CA MET A 49 30.32 -8.15 2.80
C MET A 49 31.68 -8.25 3.51
N ASN A 50 31.93 -7.40 4.51
CA ASN A 50 33.18 -7.44 5.27
C ASN A 50 33.34 -8.75 6.06
N ASN A 51 32.25 -9.24 6.67
CA ASN A 51 32.24 -10.51 7.39
C ASN A 51 32.45 -11.69 6.43
N LEU A 52 31.82 -11.65 5.26
CA LEU A 52 31.99 -12.67 4.21
C LEU A 52 33.43 -12.69 3.67
N ARG A 53 34.01 -11.51 3.42
CA ARG A 53 35.41 -11.37 2.96
C ARG A 53 36.40 -11.89 4.00
N ASN A 54 36.22 -11.56 5.27
CA ASN A 54 37.10 -12.03 6.34
C ASN A 54 37.05 -13.55 6.52
N LYS A 55 35.87 -14.16 6.41
CA LYS A 55 35.72 -15.62 6.49
C LYS A 55 36.36 -16.34 5.31
N HIS A 56 36.40 -15.69 4.16
CA HIS A 56 36.97 -16.22 2.93
C HIS A 56 38.49 -16.02 2.83
N ASN A 57 39.07 -14.98 3.42
CA ASN A 57 40.54 -14.84 3.47
C ASN A 57 41.24 -16.01 4.18
N SER A 58 40.48 -16.82 4.92
CA SER A 58 40.92 -18.09 5.51
C SER A 58 40.86 -19.29 4.55
N THR A 59 40.29 -19.15 3.35
CA THR A 59 40.02 -20.23 2.39
C THR A 59 40.39 -19.78 0.97
N GLU A 60 41.53 -20.23 0.47
CA GLU A 60 42.33 -19.63 -0.60
C GLU A 60 41.82 -19.70 -2.07
N ASN A 61 40.51 -19.77 -2.34
CA ASN A 61 39.99 -19.88 -3.72
C ASN A 61 38.89 -18.86 -4.02
N GLY A 62 39.02 -18.04 -5.09
CA GLY A 62 38.08 -17.01 -5.60
C GLY A 62 36.69 -16.86 -4.94
N LEU A 63 36.39 -15.67 -4.42
CA LEU A 63 35.16 -15.33 -3.69
C LEU A 63 33.91 -15.39 -4.58
N ILE A 64 33.27 -16.57 -4.65
CA ILE A 64 31.95 -16.74 -5.26
C ILE A 64 30.89 -16.63 -4.16
N ILE A 65 30.10 -15.55 -4.16
CA ILE A 65 29.01 -15.34 -3.21
C ILE A 65 27.70 -15.80 -3.83
N THR A 66 26.99 -16.71 -3.17
CA THR A 66 25.61 -17.06 -3.53
C THR A 66 24.69 -15.89 -3.20
N CYS A 67 23.93 -15.42 -4.20
CA CYS A 67 23.00 -14.30 -4.04
C CYS A 67 21.76 -14.77 -3.26
N GLN A 68 21.86 -14.75 -1.93
CA GLN A 68 20.77 -15.00 -1.00
C GLN A 68 20.57 -13.76 -0.12
N PHE A 69 19.32 -13.36 0.08
CA PHE A 69 18.99 -12.12 0.79
C PHE A 69 19.66 -12.04 2.17
N GLU A 70 19.60 -13.13 2.94
CA GLU A 70 20.15 -13.21 4.31
C GLU A 70 21.68 -13.18 4.34
N THR A 71 22.35 -13.57 3.25
CA THR A 71 23.82 -13.58 3.19
C THR A 71 24.37 -12.19 2.93
N VAL A 72 23.73 -11.41 2.04
CA VAL A 72 24.22 -10.07 1.66
C VAL A 72 23.69 -8.97 2.57
N ILE A 73 22.45 -9.08 3.06
CA ILE A 73 21.79 -8.04 3.86
C ILE A 73 21.80 -8.45 5.34
N SER A 74 22.18 -7.50 6.20
CA SER A 74 22.19 -7.74 7.64
C SER A 74 20.76 -7.80 8.22
N MET A 75 20.48 -8.85 9.00
CA MET A 75 19.21 -8.99 9.71
C MET A 75 19.01 -7.89 10.76
N GLU A 76 20.09 -7.35 11.33
CA GLU A 76 20.02 -6.22 12.27
C GLU A 76 19.47 -4.97 11.58
N TYR A 77 19.94 -4.70 10.35
CA TYR A 77 19.42 -3.62 9.53
C TYR A 77 17.93 -3.84 9.22
N MET A 78 17.54 -5.05 8.81
CA MET A 78 16.15 -5.36 8.46
C MET A 78 15.18 -5.27 9.65
N VAL A 79 15.61 -5.65 10.84
CA VAL A 79 14.75 -5.65 12.03
C VAL A 79 14.78 -4.29 12.74
N TYR A 80 15.96 -3.80 13.14
CA TYR A 80 16.02 -2.59 13.96
C TYR A 80 15.75 -1.34 13.16
N PHE A 81 16.41 -1.18 12.02
CA PHE A 81 16.26 0.03 11.22
C PHE A 81 15.01 -0.05 10.35
N ASN A 82 14.89 -1.06 9.47
CA ASN A 82 13.78 -1.13 8.55
C ASN A 82 12.43 -1.40 9.27
N PHE A 83 12.33 -2.48 10.05
CA PHE A 83 11.05 -2.84 10.66
C PHE A 83 10.66 -1.92 11.82
N PHE A 84 11.50 -1.74 12.84
CA PHE A 84 11.11 -0.97 14.04
C PHE A 84 11.12 0.55 13.87
N VAL A 85 11.94 1.12 12.99
CA VAL A 85 11.96 2.58 12.77
C VAL A 85 11.07 2.98 11.59
N TRP A 86 11.10 2.24 10.48
CA TRP A 86 10.45 2.69 9.24
C TRP A 86 9.11 2.03 8.93
N VAL A 87 8.82 0.83 9.45
CA VAL A 87 7.55 0.13 9.15
C VAL A 87 6.58 0.20 10.32
N LEU A 88 7.02 -0.17 11.52
CA LEU A 88 6.15 -0.27 12.70
C LEU A 88 5.57 1.10 13.13
N PRO A 89 6.33 2.21 13.20
CA PRO A 89 5.79 3.49 13.65
C PRO A 89 4.76 4.07 12.67
N PRO A 90 4.97 4.07 11.34
CA PRO A 90 3.91 4.45 10.40
C PRO A 90 2.67 3.55 10.50
N LEU A 91 2.82 2.23 10.65
CA LEU A 91 1.67 1.34 10.83
C LEU A 91 0.87 1.69 12.10
N PHE A 92 1.55 1.94 13.21
CA PHE A 92 0.92 2.31 14.46
C PHE A 92 0.24 3.69 14.39
N LEU A 93 0.91 4.69 13.82
CA LEU A 93 0.35 6.02 13.60
C LEU A 93 -0.91 5.96 12.73
N MET A 94 -0.85 5.19 11.64
CA MET A 94 -2.01 4.98 10.78
C MET A 94 -3.15 4.33 11.56
N LEU A 95 -2.89 3.27 12.33
CA LEU A 95 -3.91 2.63 13.16
C LEU A 95 -4.60 3.62 14.11
N ILE A 96 -3.83 4.46 14.82
CA ILE A 96 -4.39 5.50 15.71
C ILE A 96 -5.29 6.46 14.92
N ILE A 97 -4.81 6.98 13.79
CA ILE A 97 -5.59 7.91 12.96
C ILE A 97 -6.90 7.27 12.52
N TYR A 98 -6.91 6.00 12.11
CA TYR A 98 -8.14 5.31 11.71
C TYR A 98 -9.10 5.07 12.88
N LEU A 99 -8.58 4.73 14.06
CA LEU A 99 -9.40 4.59 15.26
C LEU A 99 -10.03 5.93 15.65
N GLU A 100 -9.28 7.03 15.61
CA GLU A 100 -9.80 8.37 15.85
C GLU A 100 -10.88 8.76 14.83
N VAL A 101 -10.64 8.50 13.53
CA VAL A 101 -11.63 8.74 12.47
C VAL A 101 -12.89 7.92 12.71
N PHE A 102 -12.74 6.63 13.06
CA PHE A 102 -13.87 5.74 13.32
C PHE A 102 -14.68 6.19 14.55
N HIS A 103 -14.00 6.53 15.65
CA HIS A 103 -14.63 7.06 16.86
C HIS A 103 -15.35 8.39 16.58
N LEU A 104 -14.73 9.29 15.81
CA LEU A 104 -15.33 10.56 15.44
C LEU A 104 -16.61 10.36 14.62
N ILE A 105 -16.61 9.41 13.67
CA ILE A 105 -17.78 9.07 12.88
C ILE A 105 -18.88 8.48 13.77
N GLN A 106 -18.57 7.50 14.62
CA GLN A 106 -19.56 6.90 15.53
C GLN A 106 -20.19 7.93 16.47
N LYS A 107 -19.38 8.84 17.03
CA LYS A 107 -19.87 9.91 17.90
C LYS A 107 -20.83 10.85 17.16
N GLN A 108 -20.54 11.17 15.90
CA GLN A 108 -21.43 12.02 15.09
C GLN A 108 -22.72 11.31 14.66
N LEU A 109 -22.67 9.99 14.41
CA LEU A 109 -23.87 9.19 14.16
C LEU A 109 -24.77 9.16 15.41
N ASN A 110 -24.22 8.83 16.58
CA ASN A 110 -24.97 8.75 17.83
C ASN A 110 -25.63 10.10 18.19
N LYS A 111 -24.92 11.21 18.02
CA LYS A 111 -25.46 12.55 18.32
C LYS A 111 -26.62 12.95 17.40
N LYS A 112 -26.66 12.48 16.15
CA LYS A 112 -27.71 12.81 15.18
C LYS A 112 -28.92 11.87 15.25
N VAL A 113 -28.72 10.62 15.67
CA VAL A 113 -29.83 9.69 15.97
C VAL A 113 -30.71 10.25 17.09
N CYS A 114 -30.11 10.86 18.12
CA CYS A 114 -30.87 11.54 19.18
C CYS A 114 -31.56 12.84 18.73
N ALA A 115 -31.20 13.42 17.58
CA ALA A 115 -31.68 14.72 17.11
C ALA A 115 -32.77 14.64 16.02
N ASN A 116 -33.36 13.47 15.77
CA ASN A 116 -34.48 13.24 14.83
C ASN A 116 -34.28 13.77 13.39
N SER A 117 -33.03 13.89 12.93
CA SER A 117 -32.75 14.33 11.56
C SER A 117 -33.00 13.20 10.55
N LYS A 118 -33.74 13.49 9.47
CA LYS A 118 -33.99 12.57 8.33
C LYS A 118 -32.68 11.95 7.81
N ASP A 119 -32.54 10.65 8.04
CA ASP A 119 -31.52 9.72 7.53
C ASP A 119 -30.03 10.15 7.63
N PRO A 120 -29.44 10.13 8.84
CA PRO A 120 -28.00 10.39 9.05
C PRO A 120 -27.10 9.36 8.34
N HIS A 121 -27.59 8.14 8.14
CA HIS A 121 -26.81 7.04 7.56
C HIS A 121 -26.43 7.30 6.10
N LYS A 122 -27.26 8.01 5.34
CA LYS A 122 -27.04 8.23 3.90
C LYS A 122 -25.89 9.20 3.58
N TYR A 123 -25.67 10.25 4.39
CA TYR A 123 -24.59 11.22 4.16
C TYR A 123 -23.24 10.70 4.67
N TYR A 124 -23.19 10.15 5.87
CA TYR A 124 -21.95 9.60 6.46
C TYR A 124 -21.57 8.24 5.87
N GLY A 125 -22.53 7.49 5.33
CA GLY A 125 -22.27 6.18 4.72
C GLY A 125 -21.27 6.24 3.56
N LYS A 126 -21.25 7.33 2.77
CA LYS A 126 -20.26 7.50 1.69
C LYS A 126 -18.85 7.75 2.23
N GLU A 127 -18.70 8.68 3.18
CA GLU A 127 -17.41 9.00 3.81
C GLU A 127 -16.88 7.78 4.60
N LEU A 128 -17.76 7.06 5.31
CA LEU A 128 -17.42 5.83 6.02
C LEU A 128 -17.04 4.70 5.06
N LYS A 129 -17.70 4.56 3.92
CA LYS A 129 -17.35 3.57 2.89
C LYS A 129 -15.94 3.83 2.35
N ILE A 130 -15.57 5.10 2.15
CA ILE A 130 -14.21 5.48 1.74
C ILE A 130 -13.20 5.15 2.85
N ALA A 131 -13.46 5.60 4.08
CA ALA A 131 -12.57 5.34 5.22
C ALA A 131 -12.39 3.83 5.48
N LYS A 132 -13.46 3.03 5.42
CA LYS A 132 -13.42 1.57 5.55
C LYS A 132 -12.61 0.92 4.44
N SER A 133 -12.67 1.46 3.22
CA SER A 133 -11.88 0.96 2.09
C SER A 133 -10.39 1.25 2.30
N LEU A 134 -10.04 2.45 2.77
CA LEU A 134 -8.65 2.80 3.08
C LEU A 134 -8.11 1.98 4.25
N ALA A 135 -8.90 1.77 5.30
CA ALA A 135 -8.54 0.90 6.43
C ALA A 135 -8.31 -0.55 5.97
N LEU A 136 -9.13 -1.06 5.05
CA LEU A 136 -8.94 -2.39 4.46
C LEU A 136 -7.63 -2.50 3.70
N ILE A 137 -7.27 -1.48 2.90
CA ILE A 137 -6.00 -1.47 2.15
C ILE A 137 -4.81 -1.52 3.11
N LEU A 138 -4.87 -0.77 4.21
CA LEU A 138 -3.80 -0.74 5.21
C LEU A 138 -3.72 -2.04 6.01
N LEU A 139 -4.86 -2.65 6.32
CA LEU A 139 -4.89 -3.97 6.95
C LEU A 139 -4.28 -5.02 6.01
N LEU A 140 -4.59 -4.98 4.71
CA LEU A 140 -3.98 -5.88 3.72
C LEU A 140 -2.47 -5.64 3.58
N PHE A 141 -2.04 -4.38 3.63
CA PHE A 141 -0.62 -4.05 3.66
C PHE A 141 0.06 -4.64 4.91
N ALA A 142 -0.50 -4.46 6.09
CA ALA A 142 0.04 -5.05 7.31
C ALA A 142 0.05 -6.58 7.24
N LEU A 143 -1.06 -7.21 6.85
CA LEU A 143 -1.17 -8.68 6.77
C LEU A 143 -0.21 -9.28 5.73
N SER A 144 0.12 -8.56 4.67
CA SER A 144 1.05 -9.04 3.65
C SER A 144 2.52 -8.91 4.03
N TRP A 145 2.87 -7.84 4.76
CA TRP A 145 4.26 -7.56 5.14
C TRP A 145 4.66 -8.13 6.50
N LEU A 146 3.74 -8.20 7.47
CA LEU A 146 4.03 -8.69 8.81
C LEU A 146 4.60 -10.12 8.85
N PRO A 147 4.14 -11.10 8.03
CA PRO A 147 4.73 -12.43 8.04
C PRO A 147 6.23 -12.42 7.71
N LEU A 148 6.64 -11.67 6.69
CA LEU A 148 8.05 -11.57 6.30
C LEU A 148 8.89 -10.85 7.38
N HIS A 149 8.40 -9.75 7.95
CA HIS A 149 9.09 -9.07 9.05
C HIS A 149 9.19 -9.96 10.31
N THR A 150 8.16 -10.74 10.60
CA THR A 150 8.16 -11.69 11.71
C THR A 150 9.22 -12.78 11.49
N LEU A 151 9.34 -13.31 10.27
CA LEU A 151 10.41 -14.25 9.92
C LEU A 151 11.79 -13.62 10.11
N ASN A 152 12.01 -12.38 9.67
CA ASN A 152 13.29 -11.68 9.88
C ASN A 152 13.61 -11.51 11.38
N CYS A 153 12.62 -11.21 12.21
CA CYS A 153 12.79 -11.16 13.67
C CYS A 153 13.16 -12.54 14.24
N ILE A 154 12.49 -13.62 13.81
CA ILE A 154 12.83 -14.98 14.26
C ILE A 154 14.25 -15.35 13.86
N THR A 155 14.66 -15.08 12.62
CA THR A 155 16.02 -15.36 12.13
C THR A 155 17.08 -14.56 12.91
N LEU A 156 16.76 -13.33 13.34
CA LEU A 156 17.67 -12.51 14.14
C LEU A 156 17.78 -13.00 15.59
N PHE A 157 16.64 -13.18 16.28
CA PHE A 157 16.59 -13.47 17.72
C PHE A 157 16.75 -14.96 18.05
N CYS A 158 16.36 -15.85 17.15
CA CYS A 158 16.46 -17.30 17.32
C CYS A 158 17.31 -17.93 16.22
N LYS A 159 18.64 -17.87 16.38
CA LYS A 159 19.59 -18.46 15.42
C LYS A 159 19.49 -19.99 15.30
N THR A 160 18.90 -20.66 16.29
CA THR A 160 18.69 -22.12 16.32
C THR A 160 17.37 -22.55 15.68
N CYS A 161 16.44 -21.61 15.47
CA CYS A 161 15.15 -21.89 14.84
C CYS A 161 15.34 -22.06 13.33
N LYS A 162 15.01 -23.25 12.82
CA LYS A 162 14.99 -23.50 11.37
C LYS A 162 13.61 -23.17 10.82
N THR A 163 13.51 -22.06 10.10
CA THR A 163 12.30 -21.75 9.35
C THR A 163 12.24 -22.61 8.08
N PRO A 164 11.18 -23.40 7.86
CA PRO A 164 11.05 -24.18 6.64
C PRO A 164 10.88 -23.26 5.42
N MET A 165 11.54 -23.64 4.33
CA MET A 165 11.62 -22.85 3.09
C MET A 165 10.24 -22.46 2.52
N ILE A 166 9.25 -23.33 2.69
CA ILE A 166 7.87 -23.11 2.24
C ILE A 166 7.27 -21.87 2.90
N ILE A 167 7.46 -21.68 4.21
CA ILE A 167 6.91 -20.52 4.93
C ILE A 167 7.55 -19.22 4.44
N THR A 168 8.87 -19.24 4.21
CA THR A 168 9.60 -18.11 3.64
C THR A 168 9.08 -17.74 2.25
N TYR A 169 8.90 -18.72 1.36
CA TYR A 169 8.35 -18.46 0.03
C TYR A 169 6.92 -17.94 0.07
N VAL A 170 6.05 -18.51 0.91
CA VAL A 170 4.68 -18.02 1.06
C VAL A 170 4.67 -16.56 1.54
N ALA A 171 5.51 -16.20 2.51
CA ALA A 171 5.63 -14.82 2.97
C ALA A 171 6.13 -13.89 1.86
N ILE A 172 7.12 -14.30 1.07
CA ILE A 172 7.60 -13.56 -0.10
C ILE A 172 6.48 -13.37 -1.12
N PHE A 173 5.80 -14.44 -1.52
CA PHE A 173 4.67 -14.36 -2.46
C PHE A 173 3.57 -13.43 -1.96
N LEU A 174 3.29 -13.45 -0.66
CA LEU A 174 2.30 -12.57 -0.05
C LEU A 174 2.70 -11.08 -0.16
N THR A 175 3.98 -10.75 0.08
CA THR A 175 4.48 -9.38 -0.09
C THR A 175 4.41 -8.90 -1.55
N HIS A 176 4.75 -9.76 -2.53
CA HIS A 176 4.62 -9.41 -3.94
C HIS A 176 3.16 -9.27 -4.37
N GLY A 177 2.29 -10.16 -3.87
CA GLY A 177 0.84 -10.14 -4.11
C GLY A 177 0.15 -8.87 -3.64
N ASN A 178 0.67 -8.21 -2.59
CA ASN A 178 0.15 -6.93 -2.10
C ASN A 178 0.01 -5.87 -3.20
N SER A 179 0.95 -5.84 -4.15
CA SER A 179 0.90 -4.89 -5.28
C SER A 179 -0.34 -5.10 -6.16
N ALA A 180 -0.75 -6.35 -6.39
CA ALA A 180 -1.93 -6.71 -7.18
C ALA A 180 -3.25 -6.48 -6.42
N MET A 181 -3.22 -6.49 -5.09
CA MET A 181 -4.43 -6.30 -4.27
C MET A 181 -5.00 -4.89 -4.35
N ASN A 182 -4.16 -3.86 -4.58
CA ASN A 182 -4.62 -2.47 -4.58
C ASN A 182 -5.70 -2.21 -5.67
N PRO A 183 -5.47 -2.51 -6.97
CA PRO A 183 -6.51 -2.39 -8.00
C PRO A 183 -7.77 -3.21 -7.71
N ILE A 184 -7.62 -4.43 -7.19
CA ILE A 184 -8.74 -5.32 -6.85
C ILE A 184 -9.62 -4.65 -5.80
N VAL A 185 -9.02 -4.14 -4.71
CA VAL A 185 -9.78 -3.48 -3.64
C VAL A 185 -10.50 -2.24 -4.17
N TYR A 186 -9.85 -1.42 -5.01
CA TYR A 186 -10.50 -0.26 -5.61
C TYR A 186 -11.67 -0.64 -6.52
N ALA A 187 -11.50 -1.67 -7.34
CA ALA A 187 -12.53 -2.19 -8.23
C ALA A 187 -13.73 -2.77 -7.45
N PHE A 188 -13.56 -3.38 -6.28
CA PHE A 188 -14.70 -3.91 -5.52
C PHE A 188 -15.33 -2.91 -4.54
N ARG A 189 -14.60 -1.89 -4.10
CA ARG A 189 -15.07 -1.02 -3.02
C ARG A 189 -15.46 0.40 -3.44
N ILE A 190 -14.87 0.94 -4.50
CA ILE A 190 -15.13 2.32 -4.92
C ILE A 190 -16.01 2.33 -6.18
N GLU A 191 -17.28 2.72 -6.02
CA GLU A 191 -18.28 2.76 -7.10
C GLU A 191 -17.83 3.59 -8.30
N LYS A 192 -17.14 4.72 -8.08
CA LYS A 192 -16.59 5.55 -9.17
C LYS A 192 -15.55 4.80 -10.01
N PHE A 193 -14.69 4.01 -9.38
CA PHE A 193 -13.72 3.19 -10.09
C PHE A 193 -14.43 2.07 -10.85
N GLN A 194 -15.42 1.41 -10.25
CA GLN A 194 -16.23 0.38 -10.94
C GLN A 194 -16.81 0.89 -12.25
N SER A 195 -17.50 2.03 -12.23
CA SER A 195 -18.09 2.61 -13.43
C SER A 195 -17.04 2.93 -14.49
N THR A 196 -15.86 3.41 -14.07
CA THR A 196 -14.76 3.75 -14.98
C THR A 196 -14.12 2.49 -15.56
N TYR A 197 -13.85 1.46 -14.76
CA TYR A 197 -13.33 0.17 -15.22
C TYR A 197 -14.28 -0.48 -16.23
N LEU A 198 -15.59 -0.49 -15.94
CA LEU A 198 -16.60 -1.01 -16.86
C LEU A 198 -16.70 -0.20 -18.15
N TYR A 199 -16.55 1.13 -18.07
CA TYR A 199 -16.51 1.99 -19.25
C TYR A 199 -15.30 1.68 -20.13
N ILE A 200 -14.10 1.62 -19.54
CA ILE A 200 -12.85 1.28 -20.25
C ILE A 200 -12.95 -0.13 -20.85
N TRP A 201 -13.45 -1.10 -20.08
CA TRP A 201 -13.66 -2.47 -20.55
C TRP A 201 -14.59 -2.52 -21.75
N LYS A 202 -15.75 -1.84 -21.67
CA LYS A 202 -16.71 -1.80 -22.79
C LYS A 202 -16.19 -1.06 -24.01
N LYS A 203 -15.32 -0.06 -23.84
CA LYS A 203 -14.78 0.76 -24.93
C LYS A 203 -13.63 0.07 -25.67
N TYR A 204 -12.74 -0.61 -24.94
CA TYR A 204 -11.51 -1.16 -25.51
C TYR A 204 -11.49 -2.69 -25.60
N PHE A 205 -12.23 -3.39 -24.74
CA PHE A 205 -12.20 -4.87 -24.66
C PHE A 205 -13.50 -5.53 -25.12
N CYS A 206 -14.64 -4.83 -25.09
CA CYS A 206 -15.84 -5.28 -25.79
C CYS A 206 -15.87 -4.69 -27.20
N CYS A 207 -15.44 -5.47 -28.20
CA CYS A 207 -15.92 -5.26 -29.57
C CYS A 207 -17.44 -5.44 -29.54
N LYS A 208 -18.21 -4.34 -29.61
CA LYS A 208 -19.63 -4.48 -29.93
C LYS A 208 -19.69 -5.01 -31.38
N PRO A 209 -20.33 -6.16 -31.64
CA PRO A 209 -20.78 -6.43 -32.98
C PRO A 209 -21.78 -5.34 -33.32
N SER A 210 -21.47 -4.53 -34.33
CA SER A 210 -22.42 -3.61 -34.91
C SER A 210 -23.64 -4.42 -35.34
N ARG A 211 -24.80 -4.20 -34.69
CA ARG A 211 -26.10 -4.63 -35.22
C ARG A 211 -26.36 -3.83 -36.49
N PHE A 212 -25.82 -4.29 -37.60
CA PHE A 212 -26.25 -3.90 -38.94
C PHE A 212 -27.38 -4.85 -39.35
N MET A 213 -28.61 -4.34 -39.32
CA MET A 213 -29.65 -4.79 -40.22
C MET A 213 -29.14 -4.51 -41.66
N ASN A 214 -29.19 -5.53 -42.50
CA ASN A 214 -28.95 -5.56 -43.94
C ASN A 214 -27.54 -5.26 -44.48
N GLY A 215 -26.88 -6.34 -44.92
CA GLY A 215 -26.41 -6.45 -46.30
C GLY A 215 -25.13 -5.71 -46.70
N ARG A 216 -24.00 -6.44 -46.60
CA ARG A 216 -22.74 -6.40 -47.39
C ARG A 216 -21.49 -6.28 -46.52
N HIS A 217 -20.58 -7.21 -46.80
CA HIS A 217 -19.19 -7.29 -46.40
C HIS A 217 -18.49 -5.93 -46.28
N ASN A 218 -17.92 -5.64 -45.10
CA ASN A 218 -16.47 -5.50 -44.94
C ASN A 218 -16.13 -5.33 -43.45
N THR A 219 -15.35 -6.27 -42.92
CA THR A 219 -14.74 -6.25 -41.60
C THR A 219 -13.57 -5.28 -41.61
N ILE A 220 -13.66 -4.17 -40.87
CA ILE A 220 -12.50 -3.37 -40.47
C ILE A 220 -12.63 -3.10 -38.97
N CYS A 221 -11.86 -3.85 -38.16
CA CYS A 221 -11.50 -3.43 -36.82
C CYS A 221 -10.48 -2.30 -36.94
N GLU A 222 -10.93 -1.05 -36.93
CA GLU A 222 -10.02 0.09 -36.84
C GLU A 222 -9.68 0.33 -35.37
N SER A 223 -8.60 -0.33 -34.94
CA SER A 223 -7.95 -0.08 -33.67
C SER A 223 -7.47 1.36 -33.61
N SER A 224 -7.91 2.07 -32.56
CA SER A 224 -7.28 3.24 -31.95
C SER A 224 -6.07 3.82 -32.68
N LYS A 225 -6.31 4.67 -33.67
CA LYS A 225 -5.41 5.78 -33.99
C LYS A 225 -6.12 7.07 -33.59
N ASN A 226 -5.58 7.72 -32.57
CA ASN A 226 -5.59 9.17 -32.29
C ASN A 226 -5.47 9.38 -30.76
N VAL A 227 -4.25 9.18 -30.27
CA VAL A 227 -3.73 9.93 -29.12
C VAL A 227 -2.84 11.01 -29.74
N LEU A 228 -3.30 12.26 -29.61
CA LEU A 228 -2.51 13.47 -29.80
C LEU A 228 -2.60 14.23 -28.48
#